data_AF-A0A4Q1KJF8-F1
#
_entry.id   AF-A0A4Q1KJF8-F1
#
_cell.length_a   1.000
_cell.length_b   1.000
_cell.length_c   1.000
_cell.angle_alpha   90.00
_cell.angle_beta   90.00
_cell.angle_gamma   90.00
#
_symmetry.space_group_name_H-M   'P 1'
#
loop_
_entity.id
_entity.type
_entity.pdbx_description
1 polymer ?
#
loop_
_entity_poly.entity_id
_entity_poly.type
_entity_poly.pdbx_seq_one_letter_code
_entity_poly.pdbx_strand_id
1 'polypeptide(L)' 'MQVPILGDRQSFEDASELMKAFGAQAGREAASRADKSRDLGNHIRFCHWRQIERMIFLLSIEQPVGTIH' A
#
# COMPACT_ATOMS: atom_id res chain seq x y z
N MET A 1 8.25 -10.30 -14.18
CA MET A 1 7.37 -9.50 -13.30
C MET A 1 8.10 -8.20 -12.98
N GLN A 2 7.52 -7.04 -13.30
CA GLN A 2 8.07 -5.76 -12.89
C GLN A 2 7.66 -5.51 -11.43
N VAL A 3 8.64 -5.42 -10.52
CA VAL A 3 8.38 -5.13 -9.11
C VAL A 3 7.95 -3.66 -9.02
N PRO A 4 6.86 -3.33 -8.29
CA PRO A 4 6.43 -1.95 -8.12
C PRO A 4 7.55 -1.10 -7.51
N ILE A 5 7.72 0.14 -7.98
CA ILE A 5 8.53 1.11 -7.25
C ILE A 5 7.81 1.40 -5.93
N LEU A 6 8.42 0.99 -4.84
CA LEU A 6 7.99 1.32 -3.49
C LEU A 6 8.64 2.65 -3.11
N GLY A 7 7.83 3.61 -2.66
CA GLY A 7 8.36 4.90 -2.24
C GLY A 7 8.86 4.87 -0.80
N ASP A 8 8.81 6.03 -0.16
CA ASP A 8 9.46 6.34 1.12
C ASP A 8 9.12 5.40 2.28
N ARG A 9 9.93 5.51 3.35
CA ARG A 9 9.74 4.80 4.63
C ARG A 9 8.34 5.02 5.22
N GLN A 10 7.75 6.20 5.05
CA GLN A 10 6.44 6.51 5.64
C GLN A 10 5.36 5.59 5.08
N SER A 11 5.42 5.30 3.79
CA SER A 11 4.47 4.38 3.13
C SER A 11 4.54 2.96 3.69
N PHE A 12 5.71 2.51 4.14
CA PHE A 12 5.87 1.22 4.82
C PHE A 12 5.24 1.24 6.21
N GLU A 13 5.49 2.28 7.00
CA GLU A 13 4.92 2.39 8.35
C GLU A 13 3.39 2.47 8.29
N ASP A 14 2.83 3.29 7.38
CA ASP A 14 1.39 3.41 7.16
C ASP A 14 0.75 2.06 6.74
N ALA A 15 1.43 1.31 5.87
CA ALA A 15 0.99 -0.02 5.46
C ALA A 15 1.01 -1.02 6.64
N SER A 16 2.07 -1.00 7.45
CA SER A 16 2.22 -1.84 8.64
C SER A 16 1.14 -1.53 9.68
N GLU A 17 0.84 -0.26 9.91
CA GLU A 17 -0.24 0.17 10.80
C GLU A 17 -1.61 -0.30 10.30
N LEU A 18 -1.88 -0.17 9.00
CA LEU A 18 -3.11 -0.68 8.39
C LEU A 18 -3.22 -2.21 8.51
N MET A 19 -2.14 -2.95 8.28
CA MET A 19 -2.12 -4.40 8.42
C MET A 19 -2.36 -4.82 9.87
N LYS A 20 -1.81 -4.11 10.85
CA LYS A 20 -2.10 -4.35 12.28
C LYS A 20 -3.56 -4.08 12.64
N ALA A 21 -4.14 -3.00 12.12
CA ALA A 21 -5.50 -2.60 12.46
C ALA A 21 -6.59 -3.41 11.73
N PHE A 22 -6.35 -3.79 10.48
CA PHE A 22 -7.36 -4.37 9.58
C PHE A 22 -7.04 -5.80 9.12
N GLY A 23 -5.84 -6.32 9.40
CA GLY A 23 -5.42 -7.66 8.97
C GLY A 23 -5.57 -7.86 7.46
N ALA A 24 -6.23 -8.95 7.05
CA ALA A 24 -6.50 -9.26 5.65
C ALA A 24 -7.34 -8.20 4.91
N GLN A 25 -7.99 -7.27 5.64
CA GLN A 25 -8.78 -6.18 5.06
C GLN A 25 -7.96 -4.94 4.72
N ALA A 26 -6.69 -4.87 5.14
CA ALA A 26 -5.87 -3.68 5.01
C ALA A 26 -5.75 -3.18 3.56
N GLY A 27 -5.61 -4.08 2.58
CA GLY A 27 -5.56 -3.71 1.17
C GLY A 27 -6.85 -3.07 0.68
N ARG A 28 -8.01 -3.60 1.11
CA ARG A 28 -9.32 -3.03 0.76
C ARG A 28 -9.54 -1.67 1.41
N GLU A 29 -9.07 -1.50 2.64
CA GLU A 29 -9.12 -0.21 3.34
C GLU A 29 -8.26 0.85 2.63
N ALA A 30 -7.05 0.49 2.21
CA ALA A 30 -6.18 1.39 1.44
C ALA A 30 -6.82 1.80 0.10
N ALA A 31 -7.41 0.84 -0.63
CA ALA A 31 -8.12 1.11 -1.88
C ALA A 31 -9.32 2.06 -1.67
N SER A 32 -10.13 1.82 -0.64
CA SER A 32 -11.28 2.68 -0.28
C SER A 32 -10.84 4.11 0.02
N ARG A 33 -9.74 4.30 0.76
CA ARG A 33 -9.18 5.64 1.03
C ARG A 33 -8.61 6.31 -0.22
N ALA A 34 -8.04 5.54 -1.15
CA ALA A 34 -7.62 6.04 -2.44
C ALA A 34 -8.82 6.56 -3.24
N ASP A 35 -9.87 5.74 -3.40
CA ASP A 35 -11.09 6.12 -4.12
C ASP A 35 -11.72 7.39 -3.53
N LYS A 36 -11.87 7.47 -2.21
CA LYS A 36 -12.35 8.68 -1.54
C LYS A 36 -11.47 9.90 -1.81
N SER A 37 -10.14 9.73 -1.89
CA SER A 37 -9.23 10.83 -2.21
C SER A 37 -9.37 11.29 -3.66
N ARG A 38 -9.62 10.37 -4.59
CA ARG A 38 -9.93 10.68 -5.99
C ARG A 38 -11.24 11.45 -6.10
N ASP A 39 -12.27 11.02 -5.39
CA ASP A 39 -13.60 11.65 -5.43
C ASP A 39 -13.58 13.09 -4.90
N LEU A 40 -12.66 13.38 -3.97
CA LEU A 40 -12.39 14.73 -3.46
C LEU A 40 -11.42 15.55 -4.33
N GLY A 41 -10.97 15.01 -5.48
CA GLY A 41 -9.99 15.67 -6.35
C GLY A 41 -8.57 15.75 -5.76
N ASN A 42 -8.29 15.05 -4.66
CA ASN A 42 -6.98 15.07 -4.02
C ASN A 42 -6.07 13.98 -4.63
N HIS A 43 -5.47 14.31 -5.77
CA HIS A 43 -4.61 13.39 -6.51
C HIS A 43 -3.33 13.00 -5.75
N ILE A 44 -2.79 13.88 -4.89
CA ILE A 44 -1.61 13.57 -4.07
C ILE A 44 -1.93 12.44 -3.09
N ARG A 45 -3.03 12.60 -2.35
CA ARG A 45 -3.45 11.61 -1.35
C ARG A 45 -3.94 10.32 -2.01
N PHE A 46 -4.54 10.41 -3.20
CA PHE A 46 -4.84 9.24 -4.02
C PHE A 46 -3.56 8.43 -4.33
N CYS A 47 -2.51 9.08 -4.86
CA CYS A 47 -1.25 8.40 -5.18
C CYS A 47 -0.62 7.76 -3.94
N HIS A 48 -0.64 8.45 -2.79
CA HIS A 48 -0.16 7.92 -1.51
C HIS A 48 -0.87 6.62 -1.12
N TRP A 49 -2.21 6.62 -1.14
CA TRP A 49 -2.98 5.42 -0.80
C TRP A 49 -2.78 4.27 -1.81
N ARG A 50 -2.58 4.56 -3.09
CA ARG A 50 -2.24 3.53 -4.09
C ARG A 50 -0.86 2.94 -3.87
N GLN A 51 0.09 3.72 -3.36
CA GLN A 51 1.41 3.24 -2.99
C GLN A 51 1.34 2.32 -1.77
N ILE A 52 0.56 2.72 -0.75
CA ILE A 52 0.29 1.90 0.44
C ILE A 52 -0.39 0.58 0.07
N GLU A 53 -1.41 0.60 -0.80
CA GLU A 53 -2.11 -0.61 -1.26
C GLU A 53 -1.14 -1.61 -1.90
N ARG A 54 -0.24 -1.14 -2.77
CA ARG A 54 0.81 -1.99 -3.37
C ARG A 54 1.80 -2.50 -2.33
N MET A 55 2.16 -1.68 -1.34
CA MET A 55 3.03 -2.08 -0.24
C MET A 55 2.38 -3.21 0.57
N ILE A 56 1.12 -3.06 0.95
CA ILE A 56 0.36 -4.11 1.68
C ILE A 56 0.34 -5.40 0.88
N PHE A 57 0.10 -5.33 -0.43
CA PHE A 57 0.15 -6.52 -1.29
C PHE A 57 1.51 -7.22 -1.22
N LEU A 58 2.62 -6.48 -1.34
CA LEU A 58 3.95 -7.09 -1.26
C LEU A 58 4.27 -7.66 0.12
N LEU A 59 3.92 -6.96 1.20
CA LEU A 59 4.13 -7.42 2.57
C LEU A 59 3.26 -8.64 2.93
N SER A 60 2.17 -8.87 2.20
CA SER A 60 1.31 -10.05 2.39
C SER A 60 1.86 -11.33 1.75
N ILE A 61 2.92 -11.23 0.93
CA ILE A 61 3.52 -12.38 0.27
C ILE A 61 4.52 -13.03 1.24
N GLU A 62 4.26 -14.27 1.64
CA GLU A 62 5.09 -15.02 2.61
C GLU A 62 6.42 -15.53 2.04
N GLN A 63 6.66 -15.32 0.75
CA GLN A 63 7.87 -15.71 0.04
C GLN A 63 8.66 -14.48 -0.45
N PRO A 64 10.00 -14.58 -0.54
CA PRO A 64 10.80 -13.49 -1.10
C PRO A 64 10.36 -13.14 -2.52
N VAL A 65 10.18 -11.85 -2.78
CA VAL A 65 9.88 -11.32 -4.11
C VAL A 65 11.13 -10.61 -4.64
N GLY A 66 11.65 -11.07 -5.78
CA GLY A 66 12.85 -10.51 -6.40
C GLY A 66 14.12 -11.27 -6.01
N THR A 67 15.25 -10.54 -5.94
CA THR A 67 16.57 -11.09 -5.65
C THR A 67 16.97 -10.72 -4.23
N ILE A 68 17.40 -11.70 -3.43
CA ILE A 68 18.00 -11.48 -2.11
C ILE A 68 19.51 -11.30 -2.32
N HIS A 69 20.06 -10.20 -1.81
CA HIS A 69 21.50 -9.88 -1.85
C HIS A 69 22.12 -10.00 -0.46
#